data_AF-A0A9X3M299-F1
#
_entry.id   AF-A0A9X3M299-F1
#
_cell.length_a   1.000
_cell.length_b   1.000
_cell.length_c   1.000
_cell.angle_alpha   90.00
_cell.angle_beta   90.00
_cell.angle_gamma   90.00
#
_symmetry.space_group_name_H-M   'P 1'
#
loop_
_entity.id
_entity.type
_entity.pdbx_description
1 polymer ?
#
loop_
_entity_poly.entity_id
_entity_poly.type
_entity_poly.pdbx_seq_one_letter_code
_entity_poly.pdbx_strand_id
1 'polypeptide(L)'
;MIANSVRLTAAVLVASLALSACGTPVTETKLVRRGLSDLDESEIDLNKAKAENQNRLIDPKFDGRFVIVNDSIGIEASRLFFEDSDSLVLFAGDDKSILRAATLAVNQHLPAVQYDDARRLEIHKLLTDLGVSRLVIVGDVPWTETSGDFTVIKDPGTHKALGEFTAFQYGSKVVASPEQMVKDIARLDKTPQVELRPAWVPYEGEAHTDEKKKKPIPAQSRRDGQMAPNIVATKDSPIANVITAAAYGGKVLVMPTADPLEDKHSMAAVAGLADGALVALGPEFGRMKEFKAKIKQGTPS
;
A
#
# COMPACT_ATOMS: atom_id res chain seq x y z
N MET A 1 -60.33 -33.18 -52.20
CA MET A 1 -59.74 -31.88 -52.61
C MET A 1 -58.40 -31.78 -51.88
N ILE A 2 -57.26 -32.20 -52.48
CA ILE A 2 -56.31 -31.43 -53.33
C ILE A 2 -55.93 -30.11 -52.63
N ALA A 3 -54.69 -29.79 -52.21
CA ALA A 3 -53.34 -29.89 -52.83
C ALA A 3 -52.25 -30.03 -51.73
N ASN A 4 -51.23 -30.91 -51.84
CA ASN A 4 -49.87 -30.73 -52.44
C ASN A 4 -49.06 -29.55 -51.84
N SER A 5 -47.78 -29.64 -51.43
CA SER A 5 -46.71 -30.62 -51.70
C SER A 5 -45.35 -30.19 -51.06
N VAL A 6 -44.41 -31.14 -50.99
CA VAL A 6 -42.91 -31.05 -51.03
C VAL A 6 -42.09 -30.96 -49.71
N ARG A 7 -41.58 -32.13 -49.32
CA ARG A 7 -40.18 -32.55 -49.00
C ARG A 7 -39.17 -31.53 -48.45
N LEU A 8 -38.47 -31.92 -47.36
CA LEU A 8 -37.13 -32.57 -47.35
C LEU A 8 -36.36 -32.13 -46.08
N THR A 9 -36.08 -33.03 -45.14
CA THR A 9 -34.97 -32.81 -44.20
C THR A 9 -34.40 -34.16 -43.74
N ALA A 10 -33.08 -34.24 -43.87
CA ALA A 10 -32.28 -35.45 -43.85
C ALA A 10 -32.24 -36.12 -42.47
N ALA A 11 -32.32 -37.45 -42.49
CA ALA A 11 -31.93 -38.29 -41.38
C ALA A 11 -30.40 -38.37 -41.32
N VAL A 12 -29.81 -37.98 -40.19
CA VAL A 12 -28.43 -38.31 -39.85
C VAL A 12 -28.46 -39.09 -38.54
N LEU A 13 -28.23 -40.39 -38.67
CA LEU A 13 -27.79 -41.28 -37.59
C LEU A 13 -26.36 -40.88 -37.21
N VAL A 14 -26.11 -40.59 -35.94
CA VAL A 14 -24.79 -40.87 -35.34
C VAL A 14 -25.00 -41.44 -33.95
N ALA A 15 -24.57 -42.69 -33.82
CA ALA A 15 -24.53 -43.47 -32.61
C ALA A 15 -23.47 -42.93 -31.63
N SER A 16 -23.77 -43.11 -30.36
CA SER A 16 -22.95 -42.87 -29.19
C SER A 16 -21.63 -43.66 -29.21
N LEU A 17 -20.52 -42.97 -28.97
CA LEU A 17 -19.28 -43.54 -28.47
C LEU A 17 -18.85 -42.75 -27.24
N ALA A 18 -18.99 -43.38 -26.08
CA ALA A 18 -18.45 -42.91 -24.82
C ALA A 18 -16.93 -42.98 -24.87
N LEU A 19 -16.25 -41.84 -24.71
CA LEU A 19 -14.85 -41.77 -24.35
C LEU A 19 -14.77 -41.26 -22.92
N SER A 20 -14.64 -42.21 -21.99
CA SER A 20 -14.18 -41.98 -20.63
C SER A 20 -12.73 -41.47 -20.68
N ALA A 21 -12.55 -40.15 -20.67
CA ALA A 21 -11.27 -39.54 -20.37
C ALA A 21 -11.24 -39.22 -18.87
N CYS A 22 -10.36 -39.89 -18.12
CA CYS A 22 -9.98 -39.49 -16.78
C CYS A 22 -9.36 -38.09 -16.83
N GLY A 23 -10.20 -37.06 -16.68
CA GLY A 23 -9.73 -35.71 -16.39
C GLY A 23 -9.30 -35.65 -14.93
N THR A 24 -8.00 -35.79 -14.68
CA THR A 24 -7.43 -35.26 -13.44
C THR A 24 -7.80 -33.78 -13.38
N PRO A 25 -8.45 -33.30 -12.29
CA PRO A 25 -8.62 -31.88 -12.13
C PRO A 25 -7.23 -31.31 -11.94
N VAL A 26 -6.72 -30.61 -12.95
CA VAL A 26 -5.60 -29.70 -12.78
C VAL A 26 -6.13 -28.62 -11.86
N THR A 27 -5.92 -28.82 -10.56
CA THR A 27 -5.95 -27.73 -9.60
C THR A 27 -4.92 -26.74 -10.11
N GLU A 28 -5.37 -25.67 -10.75
CA GLU A 28 -4.56 -24.48 -10.94
C GLU A 28 -4.13 -24.06 -9.54
N THR A 29 -2.96 -24.53 -9.12
CA THR A 29 -2.21 -23.92 -8.05
C THR A 29 -1.97 -22.51 -8.53
N LYS A 30 -2.82 -21.59 -8.07
CA LYS A 30 -2.58 -20.16 -8.09
C LYS A 30 -1.16 -20.00 -7.56
N LEU A 31 -0.18 -19.83 -8.45
CA LEU A 31 1.21 -19.64 -8.12
C LEU A 31 1.28 -18.30 -7.40
N VAL A 32 1.00 -18.31 -6.10
CA VAL A 32 1.30 -17.21 -5.21
C VAL A 32 2.82 -17.14 -5.25
N ARG A 33 3.37 -16.21 -6.04
CA ARG A 33 4.80 -15.89 -5.99
C ARG A 33 5.10 -15.57 -4.54
N ARG A 34 5.82 -16.46 -3.84
CA ARG A 34 6.31 -16.22 -2.48
C ARG A 34 7.05 -14.90 -2.48
N GLY A 35 6.72 -14.01 -1.54
CA GLY A 35 7.43 -12.75 -1.41
C GLY A 35 8.86 -13.02 -0.97
N LEU A 36 9.78 -12.09 -1.23
CA LEU A 36 11.17 -12.18 -0.76
C LEU A 36 11.24 -12.52 0.75
N SER A 37 10.34 -11.94 1.55
CA SER A 37 10.22 -12.17 2.99
C SER A 37 9.73 -13.56 3.41
N ASP A 38 9.28 -14.41 2.48
CA ASP A 38 8.75 -15.75 2.75
C ASP A 38 9.70 -16.88 2.27
N LEU A 39 10.87 -16.52 1.75
CA LEU A 39 11.92 -17.46 1.32
C LEU A 39 12.93 -17.69 2.45
N ASP A 40 13.54 -18.87 2.50
CA ASP A 40 14.70 -19.11 3.35
C ASP A 40 15.95 -18.45 2.75
N GLU A 41 16.89 -18.00 3.59
CA GLU A 41 18.12 -17.34 3.10
C GLU A 41 18.96 -18.20 2.15
N SER A 42 18.89 -19.52 2.28
CA SER A 42 19.57 -20.46 1.38
C SER A 42 18.99 -20.44 -0.03
N GLU A 43 17.74 -20.04 -0.19
CA GLU A 43 17.03 -19.94 -1.46
C GLU A 43 17.21 -18.58 -2.15
N ILE A 44 17.77 -17.60 -1.45
CA ILE A 44 17.98 -16.24 -1.98
C ILE A 44 19.24 -16.20 -2.86
N ASP A 45 19.03 -15.99 -4.15
CA ASP A 45 20.07 -15.68 -5.13
C ASP A 45 20.21 -14.16 -5.32
N LEU A 46 21.33 -13.61 -4.85
CA LEU A 46 21.62 -12.18 -4.93
C LEU A 46 21.91 -11.70 -6.35
N ASN A 47 22.40 -12.55 -7.26
CA ASN A 47 22.57 -12.17 -8.67
C ASN A 47 21.21 -12.01 -9.34
N LYS A 48 20.28 -12.92 -9.04
CA LYS A 48 18.91 -12.82 -9.52
C LYS A 48 18.21 -11.59 -8.93
N ALA A 49 18.34 -11.34 -7.63
CA ALA A 49 17.76 -10.15 -6.99
C ALA A 49 18.31 -8.84 -7.59
N LYS A 50 19.64 -8.76 -7.81
CA LYS A 50 20.29 -7.64 -8.52
C LYS A 50 19.68 -7.42 -9.90
N ALA A 51 19.56 -8.48 -10.69
CA ALA A 51 18.99 -8.40 -12.03
C ALA A 51 17.50 -7.99 -12.00
N GLU A 52 16.71 -8.52 -11.07
CA GLU A 52 15.31 -8.14 -10.89
C GLU A 52 15.17 -6.67 -10.50
N ASN A 53 16.02 -6.17 -9.59
CA ASN A 53 16.00 -4.77 -9.15
C ASN A 53 16.39 -3.80 -10.26
N GLN A 54 17.42 -4.13 -11.06
CA GLN A 54 17.94 -3.25 -12.11
C GLN A 54 17.06 -3.22 -13.38
N ASN A 55 16.33 -4.30 -13.67
CA ASN A 55 15.49 -4.41 -14.87
C ASN A 55 14.05 -3.91 -14.67
N ARG A 56 13.73 -3.28 -13.53
CA ARG A 56 12.38 -2.76 -13.27
C ARG A 56 12.12 -1.55 -14.15
N LEU A 57 10.90 -1.46 -14.68
CA LEU A 57 10.39 -0.21 -15.21
C LEU A 57 10.06 0.72 -14.04
N ILE A 58 10.78 1.82 -13.94
CA ILE A 58 10.63 2.81 -12.87
C ILE A 58 10.06 4.10 -13.46
N ASP A 59 9.17 4.75 -12.72
CA ASP A 59 8.65 6.06 -13.04
C ASP A 59 9.82 7.04 -13.22
N PRO A 60 9.90 7.78 -14.34
CA PRO A 60 10.99 8.70 -14.62
C PRO A 60 11.33 9.67 -13.48
N LYS A 61 10.37 10.06 -12.62
CA LYS A 61 10.66 10.94 -11.47
C LYS A 61 11.55 10.32 -10.40
N PHE A 62 11.71 9.00 -10.42
CA PHE A 62 12.56 8.22 -9.53
C PHE A 62 13.80 7.64 -10.25
N ASP A 63 13.96 7.85 -11.55
CA ASP A 63 15.11 7.31 -12.29
C ASP A 63 16.44 7.84 -11.71
N GLY A 64 17.37 6.92 -11.42
CA GLY A 64 18.63 7.20 -10.71
C GLY A 64 18.50 7.83 -9.32
N ARG A 65 17.27 7.93 -8.78
CA ARG A 65 16.99 8.70 -7.56
C ARG A 65 17.10 7.81 -6.33
N PHE A 66 18.12 8.10 -5.52
CA PHE A 66 18.34 7.44 -4.24
C PHE A 66 18.01 8.39 -3.10
N VAL A 67 17.00 8.07 -2.29
CA VAL A 67 16.48 8.94 -1.24
C VAL A 67 16.41 8.21 0.08
N ILE A 68 16.80 8.87 1.16
CA ILE A 68 16.47 8.48 2.53
C ILE A 68 15.53 9.55 3.08
N VAL A 69 14.31 9.16 3.45
CA VAL A 69 13.28 10.07 3.95
C VAL A 69 13.37 10.12 5.48
N ASN A 70 13.81 11.25 6.02
CA ASN A 70 14.07 11.39 7.47
C ASN A 70 12.89 12.00 8.24
N ASP A 71 11.86 12.42 7.53
CA ASP A 71 10.67 13.03 8.11
C ASP A 71 9.91 12.06 9.02
N SER A 72 9.50 12.55 10.19
CA SER A 72 8.81 11.74 11.19
C SER A 72 7.29 11.66 10.98
N ILE A 73 6.69 12.60 10.22
CA ILE A 73 5.23 12.74 10.16
C ILE A 73 4.63 12.58 8.77
N GLY A 74 5.41 12.32 7.72
CA GLY A 74 4.91 11.99 6.37
C GLY A 74 4.76 13.17 5.40
N ILE A 75 5.15 14.39 5.74
CA ILE A 75 5.25 15.54 4.84
C ILE A 75 6.24 15.30 3.69
N GLU A 76 7.47 14.89 3.97
CA GLU A 76 8.48 14.67 2.92
C GLU A 76 8.10 13.48 2.04
N ALA A 77 7.60 12.40 2.65
CA ALA A 77 7.09 11.24 1.91
C ALA A 77 5.93 11.65 1.00
N SER A 78 4.99 12.48 1.48
CA SER A 78 3.86 12.95 0.68
C SER A 78 4.32 13.72 -0.54
N ARG A 79 5.26 14.67 -0.39
CA ARG A 79 5.83 15.41 -1.53
C ARG A 79 6.64 14.53 -2.48
N LEU A 80 7.30 13.50 -1.96
CA LEU A 80 8.12 12.60 -2.77
C LEU A 80 7.26 11.73 -3.68
N PHE A 81 6.16 11.19 -3.16
CA PHE A 81 5.33 10.23 -3.88
C PHE A 81 4.19 10.88 -4.66
N PHE A 82 3.62 11.98 -4.16
CA PHE A 82 2.46 12.64 -4.75
C PHE A 82 2.85 14.02 -5.28
N GLU A 83 2.62 14.24 -6.58
CA GLU A 83 2.75 15.57 -7.20
C GLU A 83 1.51 16.42 -6.90
N ASP A 84 0.34 15.78 -6.90
CA ASP A 84 -0.94 16.32 -6.48
C ASP A 84 -1.72 15.29 -5.66
N SER A 85 -2.68 15.78 -4.87
CA SER A 85 -3.77 14.96 -4.38
C SER A 85 -4.96 15.81 -3.98
N ASP A 86 -6.13 15.48 -4.52
CA ASP A 86 -7.41 16.13 -4.17
C ASP A 86 -7.81 15.90 -2.69
N SER A 87 -7.25 14.87 -2.04
CA SER A 87 -7.55 14.56 -0.64
C SER A 87 -6.30 14.09 0.12
N LEU A 88 -6.22 14.42 1.42
CA LEU A 88 -5.12 14.00 2.30
C LEU A 88 -5.69 13.48 3.61
N VAL A 89 -5.07 12.44 4.17
CA VAL A 89 -5.42 11.91 5.49
C VAL A 89 -4.50 12.54 6.54
N LEU A 90 -5.08 13.25 7.51
CA LEU A 90 -4.38 13.79 8.68
C LEU A 90 -4.84 13.02 9.92
N PHE A 91 -3.91 12.41 10.65
CA PHE A 91 -4.26 11.44 11.70
C PHE A 91 -3.56 11.71 13.03
N ALA A 92 -4.23 11.34 14.13
CA ALA A 92 -3.67 11.39 15.47
C ALA A 92 -2.61 10.28 15.68
N GLY A 93 -1.66 10.53 16.59
CA GLY A 93 -0.51 9.64 16.80
C GLY A 93 -0.79 8.36 17.62
N ASP A 94 -2.04 8.06 17.97
CA ASP A 94 -2.38 6.81 18.68
C ASP A 94 -2.54 5.62 17.70
N ASP A 95 -2.24 4.41 18.18
CA ASP A 95 -2.17 3.20 17.33
C ASP A 95 -3.49 2.88 16.60
N LYS A 96 -4.64 3.16 17.21
CA LYS A 96 -5.97 2.94 16.59
C LYS A 96 -6.14 3.90 15.42
N SER A 97 -5.83 5.19 15.61
CA SER A 97 -5.87 6.20 14.55
C SER A 97 -4.87 5.92 13.44
N ILE A 98 -3.66 5.47 13.77
CA ILE A 98 -2.62 5.09 12.81
C ILE A 98 -3.10 3.96 11.89
N LEU A 99 -3.61 2.85 12.44
CA LEU A 99 -4.06 1.70 11.65
C LEU A 99 -5.32 2.03 10.82
N ARG A 100 -6.18 2.89 11.35
CA ARG A 100 -7.34 3.42 10.64
C ARG A 100 -6.93 4.32 9.47
N ALA A 101 -5.97 5.22 9.69
CA ALA A 101 -5.41 6.07 8.64
C ALA A 101 -4.71 5.25 7.56
N ALA A 102 -3.94 4.22 7.94
CA ALA A 102 -3.32 3.29 7.00
C ALA A 102 -4.37 2.61 6.12
N THR A 103 -5.43 2.08 6.74
CA THR A 103 -6.54 1.44 6.04
C THR A 103 -7.19 2.40 5.02
N LEU A 104 -7.48 3.63 5.42
CA LEU A 104 -8.10 4.63 4.54
C LEU A 104 -7.16 5.06 3.41
N ALA A 105 -5.94 5.50 3.76
CA ALA A 105 -4.98 6.05 2.83
C ALA A 105 -4.56 5.04 1.76
N VAL A 106 -4.28 3.79 2.16
CA VAL A 106 -3.82 2.75 1.22
C VAL A 106 -4.93 2.36 0.24
N ASN A 107 -6.16 2.19 0.72
CA ASN A 107 -7.27 1.79 -0.15
C ASN A 107 -7.76 2.92 -1.06
N GLN A 108 -7.60 4.18 -0.64
CA GLN A 108 -8.05 5.34 -1.40
C GLN A 108 -6.94 6.06 -2.17
N HIS A 109 -5.70 5.58 -2.09
CA HIS A 109 -4.52 6.20 -2.70
C HIS A 109 -4.29 7.65 -2.27
N LEU A 110 -4.38 7.91 -0.97
CA LEU A 110 -4.23 9.24 -0.42
C LEU A 110 -2.89 9.37 0.31
N PRO A 111 -2.18 10.51 0.19
CA PRO A 111 -1.09 10.83 1.10
C PRO A 111 -1.61 10.89 2.55
N ALA A 112 -0.75 10.54 3.50
CA ALA A 112 -1.09 10.51 4.91
C ALA A 112 -0.03 11.21 5.75
N VAL A 113 -0.47 12.08 6.66
CA VAL A 113 0.38 12.87 7.54
C VAL A 113 -0.08 12.70 8.97
N GLN A 114 0.86 12.42 9.87
CA GLN A 114 0.58 12.43 11.30
C GLN A 114 0.49 13.88 11.78
N TYR A 115 -0.52 14.22 12.57
CA TYR A 115 -0.63 15.55 13.16
C TYR A 115 0.48 15.78 14.18
N ASP A 116 1.15 16.93 14.02
CA ASP A 116 2.06 17.51 15.00
C ASP A 116 1.79 19.02 15.04
N ASP A 117 1.42 19.52 16.23
CA ASP A 117 1.08 20.93 16.43
C ASP A 117 2.28 21.85 16.14
N ALA A 118 3.50 21.41 16.49
CA ALA A 118 4.72 22.17 16.25
C ALA A 118 5.00 22.37 14.75
N ARG A 119 4.43 21.49 13.91
CA ARG A 119 4.61 21.48 12.45
C ARG A 119 3.34 21.86 11.70
N ARG A 120 2.33 22.40 12.38
CA ARG A 120 1.03 22.77 11.81
C ARG A 120 1.15 23.65 10.55
N LEU A 121 2.07 24.63 10.56
CA LEU A 121 2.30 25.51 9.40
C LEU A 121 2.89 24.75 8.20
N GLU A 122 3.75 23.77 8.43
CA GLU A 122 4.31 22.92 7.37
C GLU A 122 3.23 22.00 6.78
N ILE A 123 2.34 21.47 7.63
CA ILE A 123 1.17 20.69 7.20
C ILE A 123 0.26 21.56 6.32
N HIS A 124 -0.07 22.78 6.75
CA HIS A 124 -0.85 23.71 5.91
C HIS A 124 -0.18 23.97 4.56
N LYS A 125 1.13 24.23 4.55
CA LYS A 125 1.89 24.42 3.31
C LYS A 125 1.79 23.19 2.41
N LEU A 126 1.89 21.98 2.96
CA LEU A 126 1.73 20.75 2.19
C LEU A 126 0.34 20.63 1.55
N LEU A 127 -0.73 20.98 2.28
CA LEU A 127 -2.09 20.97 1.74
C LEU A 127 -2.20 21.87 0.50
N THR A 128 -1.61 23.07 0.56
CA THR A 128 -1.53 23.98 -0.58
C THR A 128 -0.66 23.41 -1.70
N ASP A 129 0.54 22.91 -1.39
CA ASP A 129 1.50 22.40 -2.38
C ASP A 129 0.90 21.22 -3.18
N LEU A 130 0.08 20.37 -2.55
CA LEU A 130 -0.57 19.22 -3.19
C LEU A 130 -1.93 19.53 -3.82
N GLY A 131 -2.48 20.74 -3.63
CA GLY A 131 -3.81 21.11 -4.13
C GLY A 131 -4.96 20.36 -3.44
N VAL A 132 -4.83 20.08 -2.15
CA VAL A 132 -5.83 19.33 -1.38
C VAL A 132 -7.12 20.13 -1.24
N SER A 133 -8.24 19.57 -1.70
CA SER A 133 -9.58 20.17 -1.53
C SER A 133 -10.37 19.52 -0.39
N ARG A 134 -9.98 18.31 0.06
CA ARG A 134 -10.61 17.59 1.18
C ARG A 134 -9.57 17.05 2.15
N LEU A 135 -9.68 17.45 3.41
CA LEU A 135 -8.85 16.94 4.49
C LEU A 135 -9.64 15.92 5.31
N VAL A 136 -9.18 14.67 5.32
CA VAL A 136 -9.78 13.58 6.08
C VAL A 136 -9.07 13.48 7.43
N ILE A 137 -9.81 13.71 8.52
CA ILE A 137 -9.30 13.65 9.88
C ILE A 137 -9.58 12.28 10.48
N VAL A 138 -8.55 11.62 10.99
CA VAL A 138 -8.67 10.33 11.68
C VAL A 138 -8.17 10.47 13.12
N GLY A 139 -9.03 10.15 14.08
CA GLY A 139 -8.73 10.30 15.51
C GLY A 139 -8.94 11.72 16.03
N ASP A 140 -8.44 11.97 17.24
CA ASP A 140 -8.54 13.27 17.91
C ASP A 140 -7.43 14.21 17.42
N VAL A 141 -7.71 14.90 16.32
CA VAL A 141 -6.83 15.93 15.77
C VAL A 141 -7.50 17.29 15.96
N PRO A 142 -6.84 18.27 16.62
CA PRO A 142 -7.38 19.61 16.82
C PRO A 142 -7.27 20.45 15.54
N TRP A 143 -7.93 20.01 14.48
CA TRP A 143 -8.03 20.68 13.19
C TRP A 143 -9.47 21.06 12.88
N THR A 144 -9.65 22.32 12.50
CA THR A 144 -10.94 22.88 12.11
C THR A 144 -10.85 23.41 10.69
N GLU A 145 -11.99 23.43 10.00
CA GLU A 145 -12.10 24.06 8.70
C GLU A 145 -11.87 25.57 8.85
N THR A 146 -10.87 26.10 8.14
CA THR A 146 -10.74 27.54 7.92
C THR A 146 -11.51 27.86 6.65
N SER A 147 -12.43 28.82 6.74
CA SER A 147 -13.36 29.15 5.66
C SER A 147 -12.66 29.34 4.31
N GLY A 148 -12.98 28.49 3.33
CA GLY A 148 -12.59 28.66 1.92
C GLY A 148 -11.37 27.84 1.45
N ASP A 149 -10.64 27.18 2.35
CA ASP A 149 -9.38 26.50 1.99
C ASP A 149 -9.60 25.06 1.50
N PHE A 150 -10.37 24.25 2.26
CA PHE A 150 -10.68 22.85 1.94
C PHE A 150 -11.82 22.37 2.84
N THR A 151 -12.55 21.34 2.41
CA THR A 151 -13.57 20.68 3.24
C THR A 151 -12.91 19.73 4.25
N VAL A 152 -13.27 19.84 5.53
CA VAL A 152 -12.83 18.89 6.56
C VAL A 152 -13.84 17.76 6.72
N ILE A 153 -13.38 16.51 6.62
CA ILE A 153 -14.17 15.28 6.77
C ILE A 153 -13.63 14.51 7.97
N LYS A 154 -14.43 14.35 9.03
CA LYS A 154 -14.02 13.57 10.21
C LYS A 154 -14.42 12.11 10.05
N ASP A 155 -13.44 11.21 10.11
CA ASP A 155 -13.66 9.76 10.19
C ASP A 155 -14.33 9.43 11.54
N PRO A 156 -15.45 8.70 11.57
CA PRO A 156 -16.17 8.36 12.80
C PRO A 156 -15.51 7.22 13.57
N GLY A 157 -14.53 6.53 12.98
CA GLY A 157 -13.81 5.44 13.62
C GLY A 157 -14.55 4.10 13.69
N THR A 158 -15.71 3.95 13.03
CA THR A 158 -16.48 2.69 13.02
C THR A 158 -16.28 1.89 11.73
N HIS A 159 -16.56 0.58 11.77
CA HIS A 159 -16.44 -0.30 10.61
C HIS A 159 -17.47 0.02 9.55
N LYS A 160 -18.73 0.23 9.96
CA LYS A 160 -19.80 0.58 9.05
C LYS A 160 -19.51 1.89 8.34
N ALA A 161 -19.04 2.89 9.08
CA ALA A 161 -18.64 4.16 8.50
C ALA A 161 -17.52 3.97 7.47
N LEU A 162 -16.53 3.11 7.73
CA LEU A 162 -15.45 2.85 6.78
C LEU A 162 -15.97 2.42 5.41
N GLY A 163 -16.91 1.48 5.40
CA GLY A 163 -17.53 0.99 4.18
C GLY A 163 -18.37 2.05 3.48
N GLU A 164 -19.10 2.87 4.24
CA GLU A 164 -19.88 3.99 3.70
C GLU A 164 -18.98 5.10 3.11
N PHE A 165 -17.85 5.40 3.77
CA PHE A 165 -16.90 6.43 3.34
C PHE A 165 -16.17 6.09 2.05
N THR A 166 -15.89 4.80 1.85
CA THR A 166 -15.00 4.33 0.79
C THR A 166 -15.72 3.54 -0.30
N ALA A 167 -17.01 3.22 -0.08
CA ALA A 167 -17.79 2.32 -0.92
C ALA A 167 -17.17 0.91 -1.08
N PHE A 168 -16.39 0.47 -0.09
CA PHE A 168 -15.82 -0.88 -0.05
C PHE A 168 -16.44 -1.74 1.06
N GLN A 169 -16.36 -3.07 0.89
CA GLN A 169 -16.62 -4.02 1.96
C GLN A 169 -15.30 -4.46 2.56
N TYR A 170 -15.16 -4.32 3.88
CA TYR A 170 -13.92 -4.64 4.57
C TYR A 170 -14.03 -5.95 5.34
N GLY A 171 -13.02 -6.82 5.19
CA GLY A 171 -12.70 -7.79 6.23
C GLY A 171 -12.01 -7.09 7.41
N SER A 172 -11.83 -7.80 8.52
CA SER A 172 -11.02 -7.32 9.65
C SER A 172 -9.74 -8.15 9.76
N LYS A 173 -8.60 -7.47 9.94
CA LYS A 173 -7.32 -8.09 10.29
C LYS A 173 -6.82 -7.46 11.58
N VAL A 174 -6.57 -8.30 12.57
CA VAL A 174 -5.97 -7.88 13.83
C VAL A 174 -4.45 -7.84 13.68
N VAL A 175 -3.87 -6.69 14.02
CA VAL A 175 -2.43 -6.51 14.20
C VAL A 175 -2.07 -7.00 15.59
N ALA A 176 -1.15 -7.96 15.67
CA ALA A 176 -0.89 -8.69 16.91
C ALA A 176 -0.17 -7.85 17.98
N SER A 177 0.74 -6.97 17.58
CA SER A 177 1.50 -6.09 18.48
C SER A 177 1.96 -4.81 17.78
N PRO A 178 2.36 -3.76 18.52
CA PRO A 178 2.87 -2.51 17.95
C PRO A 178 4.04 -2.72 16.97
N GLU A 179 4.96 -3.63 17.29
CA GLU A 179 6.15 -3.92 16.47
C GLU A 179 5.79 -4.49 15.09
N GLN A 180 4.58 -5.04 14.94
CA GLN A 180 4.10 -5.66 13.73
C GLN A 180 3.36 -4.66 12.81
N MET A 181 3.08 -3.43 13.28
CA MET A 181 2.29 -2.43 12.55
C MET A 181 2.90 -2.09 11.19
N VAL A 182 4.19 -1.74 11.11
CA VAL A 182 4.85 -1.39 9.83
C VAL A 182 4.73 -2.54 8.83
N LYS A 183 4.99 -3.77 9.27
CA LYS A 183 4.91 -4.96 8.42
C LYS A 183 3.49 -5.26 7.96
N ASP A 184 2.49 -5.08 8.81
CA ASP A 184 1.09 -5.31 8.44
C ASP A 184 0.53 -4.21 7.53
N ILE A 185 0.94 -2.95 7.72
CA ILE A 185 0.62 -1.83 6.83
C ILE A 185 1.27 -2.03 5.46
N ALA A 186 2.56 -2.38 5.41
CA ALA A 186 3.26 -2.64 4.15
C ALA A 186 2.66 -3.80 3.34
N ARG A 187 1.94 -4.71 4.01
CA ARG A 187 1.24 -5.86 3.42
C ARG A 187 -0.24 -5.60 3.15
N LEU A 188 -0.74 -4.38 3.38
CA LEU A 188 -2.10 -4.03 2.99
C LEU A 188 -2.23 -4.17 1.48
N ASP A 189 -2.96 -5.19 1.07
CA ASP A 189 -3.40 -5.38 -0.30
C ASP A 189 -4.81 -4.83 -0.47
N LYS A 190 -5.18 -4.53 -1.71
CA LYS A 190 -6.49 -3.97 -2.04
C LYS A 190 -7.59 -5.01 -2.12
N THR A 191 -7.23 -6.28 -2.28
CA THR A 191 -8.21 -7.33 -2.58
C THR A 191 -7.84 -8.64 -1.89
N PRO A 192 -8.60 -9.06 -0.86
CA PRO A 192 -9.75 -8.35 -0.27
C PRO A 192 -9.33 -7.10 0.51
N GLN A 193 -10.17 -6.06 0.53
CA GLN A 193 -9.95 -4.91 1.41
C GLN A 193 -10.05 -5.37 2.87
N VAL A 194 -9.04 -5.04 3.67
CA VAL A 194 -9.02 -5.36 5.10
C VAL A 194 -8.82 -4.10 5.93
N GLU A 195 -9.59 -3.99 7.00
CA GLU A 195 -9.39 -3.00 8.05
C GLU A 195 -8.39 -3.55 9.06
N LEU A 196 -7.30 -2.82 9.28
CA LEU A 196 -6.37 -3.14 10.35
C LEU A 196 -6.91 -2.65 11.69
N ARG A 197 -6.81 -3.50 12.71
CA ARG A 197 -7.18 -3.16 14.09
C ARG A 197 -6.09 -3.61 15.07
N PRO A 198 -5.74 -2.81 16.07
CA PRO A 198 -4.76 -3.22 17.08
C PRO A 198 -5.38 -4.26 18.03
N ALA A 199 -4.67 -5.35 18.33
CA ALA A 199 -5.14 -6.36 19.29
C ALA A 199 -5.25 -5.84 20.73
N TRP A 200 -4.47 -4.81 21.06
CA TRP A 200 -4.32 -4.28 22.42
C TRP A 200 -5.28 -3.13 22.76
N VAL A 201 -6.05 -2.64 21.79
CA VAL A 201 -7.09 -1.63 22.04
C VAL A 201 -8.45 -2.30 21.95
N PRO A 202 -9.28 -2.25 23.01
CA PRO A 202 -10.63 -2.78 22.96
C PRO A 202 -11.43 -2.18 21.81
N TYR A 203 -12.13 -3.04 21.08
CA TYR A 203 -13.07 -2.56 20.07
C TYR A 203 -14.33 -2.05 20.75
N GLU A 204 -14.58 -0.75 20.63
CA GLU A 204 -15.69 -0.05 21.27
C GLU A 204 -17.05 -0.30 20.57
N GLY A 205 -17.08 -1.13 19.52
CA GLY A 205 -18.28 -1.44 18.76
C GLY A 205 -18.58 -0.43 17.65
N GLU A 206 -19.73 -0.63 17.02
CA GLU A 206 -20.31 0.36 16.12
C GLU A 206 -20.98 1.45 16.97
N ALA A 207 -20.62 2.72 16.76
CA ALA A 207 -21.31 3.82 17.42
C ALA A 207 -22.80 3.81 17.05
N HIS A 208 -23.67 3.84 18.05
CA HIS A 208 -25.11 4.06 17.88
C HIS A 208 -25.37 5.56 17.67
N THR A 209 -24.86 6.13 16.59
CA THR A 209 -25.13 7.52 16.27
C THR A 209 -26.03 7.58 15.04
N ASP A 210 -27.13 8.32 15.15
CA ASP A 210 -28.00 8.74 14.05
C ASP A 210 -27.25 9.72 13.14
N GLU A 211 -26.15 9.28 12.54
CA GLU A 211 -25.31 10.14 11.72
C GLU A 211 -25.97 10.33 10.35
N LYS A 212 -26.28 11.59 10.04
CA LYS A 212 -26.60 12.06 8.68
C LYS A 212 -25.58 11.45 7.72
N LYS A 213 -26.06 10.89 6.59
CA LYS A 213 -25.22 10.35 5.50
C LYS A 213 -23.99 11.24 5.28
N LYS A 214 -22.82 10.73 5.64
CA LYS A 214 -21.57 11.48 5.56
C LYS A 214 -21.09 11.53 4.11
N LYS A 215 -20.35 12.59 3.76
CA LYS A 215 -19.82 12.77 2.40
C LYS A 215 -18.78 11.66 2.13
N PRO A 216 -18.93 10.85 1.07
CA PRO A 216 -17.95 9.84 0.74
C PRO A 216 -16.63 10.49 0.34
N ILE A 217 -15.53 9.77 0.57
CA ILE A 217 -14.21 10.14 0.06
C ILE A 217 -14.08 9.47 -1.32
N PRO A 218 -13.95 10.25 -2.41
CA PRO A 218 -13.79 9.66 -3.73
C PRO A 218 -12.53 8.81 -3.77
N ALA A 219 -12.65 7.59 -4.27
CA ALA A 219 -11.50 6.74 -4.54
C ALA A 219 -10.62 7.38 -5.61
N GLN A 220 -9.31 7.48 -5.35
CA GLN A 220 -8.36 7.90 -6.36
C GLN A 220 -7.75 6.68 -7.07
N SER A 221 -7.24 6.91 -8.28
CA SER A 221 -6.48 5.88 -8.98
C SER A 221 -5.12 5.68 -8.33
N ARG A 222 -4.61 4.45 -8.41
CA ARG A 222 -3.25 4.12 -8.00
C ARG A 222 -2.25 5.02 -8.73
N ARG A 223 -1.37 5.68 -7.98
CA ARG A 223 -0.51 6.75 -8.51
C ARG A 223 0.78 6.25 -9.11
N ASP A 224 1.29 5.10 -8.67
CA ASP A 224 2.57 4.60 -9.16
C ASP A 224 2.55 4.00 -10.58
N GLY A 225 1.38 3.73 -11.16
CA GLY A 225 1.28 3.06 -12.46
C GLY A 225 2.00 1.71 -12.53
N GLN A 226 2.22 1.03 -11.39
CA GLN A 226 3.09 -0.16 -11.25
C GLN A 226 4.59 0.07 -11.51
N MET A 227 5.05 1.33 -11.47
CA MET A 227 6.42 1.75 -11.72
C MET A 227 7.09 2.40 -10.49
N ALA A 228 6.61 2.10 -9.28
CA ALA A 228 7.26 2.56 -8.06
C ALA A 228 8.72 2.03 -7.96
N PRO A 229 9.65 2.84 -7.43
CA PRO A 229 11.01 2.39 -7.13
C PRO A 229 10.99 1.27 -6.08
N ASN A 230 12.14 0.67 -5.81
CA ASN A 230 12.25 -0.13 -4.59
C ASN A 230 12.11 0.80 -3.39
N ILE A 231 11.23 0.41 -2.47
CA ILE A 231 10.97 1.14 -1.25
C ILE A 231 11.29 0.22 -0.09
N VAL A 232 12.18 0.63 0.81
CA VAL A 232 12.57 -0.15 1.98
C VAL A 232 12.22 0.58 3.27
N ALA A 233 11.84 -0.20 4.27
CA ALA A 233 11.51 0.28 5.61
C ALA A 233 12.02 -0.75 6.63
N THR A 234 12.09 -0.35 7.90
CA THR A 234 12.28 -1.25 9.05
C THR A 234 11.06 -1.16 9.96
N LYS A 235 11.01 -1.97 11.02
CA LYS A 235 9.98 -1.82 12.07
C LYS A 235 10.00 -0.45 12.76
N ASP A 236 11.14 0.25 12.72
CA ASP A 236 11.36 1.54 13.39
C ASP A 236 11.17 2.73 12.45
N SER A 237 10.88 2.48 11.17
CA SER A 237 10.58 3.51 10.18
C SER A 237 9.36 4.34 10.61
N PRO A 238 9.38 5.68 10.42
CA PRO A 238 8.22 6.51 10.70
C PRO A 238 6.97 6.02 9.97
N ILE A 239 5.93 5.65 10.72
CA ILE A 239 4.75 4.98 10.15
C ILE A 239 4.05 5.84 9.09
N ALA A 240 4.02 7.17 9.24
CA ALA A 240 3.43 8.06 8.25
C ALA A 240 4.09 7.94 6.86
N ASN A 241 5.42 7.73 6.82
CA ASN A 241 6.16 7.51 5.58
C ASN A 241 5.77 6.17 4.94
N VAL A 242 5.65 5.11 5.75
CA VAL A 242 5.23 3.78 5.31
C VAL A 242 3.81 3.80 4.74
N ILE A 243 2.87 4.43 5.45
CA ILE A 243 1.47 4.57 5.00
C ILE A 243 1.45 5.29 3.65
N THR A 244 2.13 6.41 3.53
CA THR A 244 2.14 7.22 2.31
C THR A 244 2.77 6.47 1.13
N ALA A 245 3.87 5.76 1.35
CA ALA A 245 4.51 4.94 0.32
C ALA A 245 3.61 3.78 -0.14
N ALA A 246 2.95 3.09 0.80
CA ALA A 246 1.98 2.05 0.48
C ALA A 246 0.76 2.61 -0.27
N ALA A 247 0.27 3.79 0.14
CA ALA A 247 -0.84 4.49 -0.50
C ALA A 247 -0.52 5.00 -1.90
N TYR A 248 0.73 5.37 -2.19
CA TYR A 248 1.17 5.64 -3.56
C TYR A 248 0.97 4.41 -4.47
N GLY A 249 1.01 3.22 -3.87
CA GLY A 249 0.96 1.92 -4.52
C GLY A 249 2.29 1.18 -4.44
N GLY A 250 3.36 1.81 -3.98
CA GLY A 250 4.67 1.20 -3.92
C GLY A 250 4.68 -0.04 -3.01
N LYS A 251 5.38 -1.10 -3.44
CA LYS A 251 5.62 -2.26 -2.59
C LYS A 251 6.72 -1.92 -1.59
N VAL A 252 6.33 -1.72 -0.33
CA VAL A 252 7.28 -1.47 0.77
C VAL A 252 7.87 -2.80 1.24
N LEU A 253 9.20 -2.94 1.13
CA LEU A 253 9.95 -4.09 1.59
C LEU A 253 10.44 -3.81 3.02
N VAL A 254 9.84 -4.50 3.99
CA VAL A 254 10.22 -4.34 5.40
C VAL A 254 11.41 -5.25 5.71
N MET A 255 12.56 -4.63 5.92
CA MET A 255 13.82 -5.25 6.32
C MET A 255 13.84 -5.49 7.84
N PRO A 256 14.44 -6.59 8.32
CA PRO A 256 14.66 -6.81 9.75
C PRO A 256 15.47 -5.70 10.41
N THR A 257 16.52 -5.21 9.73
CA THR A 257 17.37 -4.12 10.18
C THR A 257 17.69 -3.16 9.03
N ALA A 258 18.20 -1.98 9.36
CA ALA A 258 18.56 -0.98 8.36
C ALA A 258 19.88 -1.30 7.62
N ASP A 259 20.69 -2.22 8.16
CA ASP A 259 21.96 -2.62 7.56
C ASP A 259 21.73 -3.78 6.58
N PRO A 260 21.90 -3.57 5.26
CA PRO A 260 21.61 -4.61 4.30
C PRO A 260 22.66 -5.73 4.31
N LEU A 261 23.78 -5.56 5.01
CA LEU A 261 24.83 -6.58 5.14
C LEU A 261 24.52 -7.62 6.22
N GLU A 262 23.56 -7.36 7.12
CA GLU A 262 23.27 -8.25 8.25
C GLU A 262 22.53 -9.52 7.83
N ASP A 263 21.72 -9.46 6.78
CA ASP A 263 20.94 -10.61 6.29
C ASP A 263 20.72 -10.57 4.77
N LYS A 264 20.47 -11.75 4.17
CA LYS A 264 20.32 -11.86 2.72
C LYS A 264 19.01 -11.28 2.19
N HIS A 265 17.94 -11.26 2.98
CA HIS A 265 16.67 -10.68 2.56
C HIS A 265 16.81 -9.17 2.36
N SER A 266 17.46 -8.52 3.31
CA SER A 266 17.81 -7.11 3.30
C SER A 266 18.72 -6.78 2.12
N MET A 267 19.79 -7.55 1.90
CA MET A 267 20.65 -7.35 0.72
C MET A 267 19.87 -7.54 -0.59
N ALA A 268 19.04 -8.58 -0.70
CA ALA A 268 18.26 -8.83 -1.91
C ALA A 268 17.27 -7.69 -2.24
N ALA A 269 16.71 -7.03 -1.23
CA ALA A 269 15.82 -5.88 -1.42
C ALA A 269 16.50 -4.67 -2.08
N VAL A 270 17.83 -4.55 -1.95
CA VAL A 270 18.62 -3.38 -2.38
C VAL A 270 19.74 -3.71 -3.37
N ALA A 271 19.97 -4.99 -3.66
CA ALA A 271 21.07 -5.45 -4.51
C ALA A 271 21.07 -4.73 -5.86
N GLY A 272 22.22 -4.16 -6.23
CA GLY A 272 22.39 -3.45 -7.50
C GLY A 272 21.83 -2.02 -7.54
N LEU A 273 21.23 -1.50 -6.46
CA LEU A 273 20.56 -0.20 -6.44
C LEU A 273 21.39 0.95 -5.84
N ALA A 274 22.67 0.73 -5.55
CA ALA A 274 23.52 1.79 -4.98
C ALA A 274 23.58 3.06 -5.85
N ASP A 275 23.49 2.90 -7.16
CA ASP A 275 23.41 4.00 -8.12
C ASP A 275 22.07 4.01 -8.89
N GLY A 276 21.07 3.25 -8.41
CA GLY A 276 19.75 3.12 -9.00
C GLY A 276 18.65 3.82 -8.19
N ALA A 277 17.39 3.52 -8.54
CA ALA A 277 16.21 4.07 -7.88
C ALA A 277 15.90 3.32 -6.57
N LEU A 278 16.02 4.00 -5.43
CA LEU A 278 15.73 3.44 -4.11
C LEU A 278 15.20 4.54 -3.18
N VAL A 279 14.15 4.22 -2.42
CA VAL A 279 13.65 5.08 -1.34
C VAL A 279 13.70 4.30 -0.03
N ALA A 280 14.48 4.79 0.94
CA ALA A 280 14.53 4.24 2.28
C ALA A 280 13.72 5.13 3.24
N LEU A 281 12.78 4.54 3.97
CA LEU A 281 11.76 5.27 4.73
C LEU A 281 12.14 5.46 6.21
N GLY A 282 13.26 6.11 6.50
CA GLY A 282 13.53 6.52 7.87
C GLY A 282 14.99 6.87 8.14
N PRO A 283 15.26 7.58 9.26
CA PRO A 283 16.61 8.00 9.63
C PRO A 283 17.54 6.85 10.02
N GLU A 284 17.01 5.68 10.36
CA GLU A 284 17.78 4.49 10.74
C GLU A 284 18.69 3.98 9.61
N PHE A 285 18.37 4.30 8.35
CA PHE A 285 19.22 3.99 7.20
C PHE A 285 20.46 4.88 7.10
N GLY A 286 20.57 5.88 7.97
CA GLY A 286 21.75 6.72 8.13
C GLY A 286 22.00 7.63 6.92
N ARG A 287 23.28 7.84 6.59
CA ARG A 287 23.64 8.73 5.48
C ARG A 287 23.65 7.98 4.16
N MET A 288 23.13 8.64 3.12
CA MET A 288 23.06 8.08 1.77
C MET A 288 24.38 7.48 1.28
N LYS A 289 25.51 8.17 1.47
CA LYS A 289 26.84 7.70 1.04
C LYS A 289 27.22 6.37 1.71
N GLU A 290 26.90 6.21 2.99
CA GLU A 290 27.24 5.01 3.76
C GLU A 290 26.32 3.86 3.37
N PHE A 291 25.01 4.11 3.26
CA PHE A 291 24.06 3.09 2.85
C PHE A 291 24.36 2.58 1.43
N LYS A 292 24.67 3.49 0.48
CA LYS A 292 25.15 3.11 -0.86
C LYS A 292 26.43 2.26 -0.82
N ALA A 293 27.38 2.58 0.06
CA ALA A 293 28.61 1.81 0.20
C ALA A 293 28.32 0.38 0.71
N LYS A 294 27.43 0.23 1.69
CA LYS A 294 26.97 -1.09 2.18
C LYS A 294 26.31 -1.91 1.08
N ILE A 295 25.45 -1.29 0.26
CA ILE A 295 24.84 -1.96 -0.91
C ILE A 295 25.92 -2.43 -1.89
N LYS A 296 26.89 -1.57 -2.25
CA LYS A 296 27.99 -1.95 -3.15
C LYS A 296 28.83 -3.09 -2.60
N GLN A 297 29.07 -3.10 -1.29
CA GLN A 297 29.86 -4.13 -0.63
C GLN A 297 29.19 -5.51 -0.66
N GLY A 298 27.87 -5.58 -0.44
CA GLY A 298 27.17 -6.88 -0.41
C GLY A 298 26.54 -7.31 -1.74
N THR A 299 26.50 -6.43 -2.74
CA THR A 299 26.01 -6.78 -4.09
C THR A 299 27.08 -7.63 -4.81
N PRO A 300 26.73 -8.82 -5.34
CA PRO A 300 27.64 -9.60 -6.17
C PRO A 300 28.14 -8.81 -7.39
N SER A 301 29.40 -9.05 -7.79
CA SER A 301 30.01 -8.43 -8.97
C SER A 301 29.22 -8.70 -10.26
#